data_AF-A0A2K1IWD3-F1
#
_entry.id   AF-A0A2K1IWD3-F1
#
_cell.length_a   1.000
_cell.length_b   1.000
_cell.length_c   1.000
_cell.angle_alpha   90.00
_cell.angle_beta   90.00
_cell.angle_gamma   90.00
#
_symmetry.space_group_name_H-M   'P 1'
#
loop_
_entity.id
_entity.type
_entity.pdbx_description
1 polymer ?
#
loop_
_entity_poly.entity_id
_entity_poly.type
_entity_poly.pdbx_seq_one_letter_code
_entity_poly.pdbx_strand_id
1 'polypeptide(L)'
;MIAGIGFAVAILVVDGCQAMQSYNKSPLSSSITHLLPCLTPQRATEVLSGVKKAIKTVIHGSNSWVDVLNMQERKLVERHRLSHPTIVPHICDPYGPEPEFIPMECSPAEGSFVQFVEVSISKYD
;
A
#
# COMPACT_ATOMS: atom_id res chain seq x y z
N MET A 1 1.31 -0.43 18.28
CA MET A 1 0.18 -0.77 17.38
C MET A 1 0.40 -0.29 15.94
N ILE A 2 0.93 0.91 15.71
CA ILE A 2 1.18 1.47 14.35
C ILE A 2 2.16 0.62 13.52
N ALA A 3 3.23 0.10 14.14
CA ALA A 3 4.21 -0.76 13.45
C ALA A 3 3.64 -2.10 12.95
N GLY A 4 2.71 -2.70 13.69
CA GLY A 4 2.09 -3.98 13.31
C GLY A 4 1.14 -3.84 12.12
N ILE A 5 0.42 -2.71 12.05
CA ILE A 5 -0.45 -2.38 10.91
C ILE A 5 0.42 -2.08 9.68
N GLY A 6 1.47 -1.26 9.82
CA GLY A 6 2.39 -0.97 8.73
C GLY A 6 3.04 -2.23 8.14
N PHE A 7 3.45 -3.17 9.00
CA PHE A 7 4.02 -4.45 8.57
C PHE A 7 3.00 -5.34 7.84
N ALA A 8 1.77 -5.47 8.36
CA ALA A 8 0.72 -6.24 7.72
C ALA A 8 0.29 -5.65 6.36
N VAL A 9 0.20 -4.33 6.27
CA VAL A 9 -0.09 -3.63 5.01
C VAL A 9 1.05 -3.81 4.02
N ALA A 10 2.31 -3.70 4.45
CA ALA A 10 3.48 -3.90 3.59
C ALA A 10 3.50 -5.30 2.98
N ILE A 11 3.30 -6.35 3.80
CA ILE A 11 3.28 -7.73 3.31
C ILE A 11 2.12 -7.95 2.35
N LEU A 12 0.90 -7.53 2.72
CA LEU A 12 -0.28 -7.71 1.86
C LEU A 12 -0.16 -6.97 0.53
N VAL A 13 0.40 -5.75 0.54
CA VAL A 13 0.62 -4.96 -0.67
C VAL A 13 1.72 -5.59 -1.52
N VAL A 14 2.87 -5.94 -0.95
CA VAL A 14 4.01 -6.50 -1.71
C VAL A 14 3.68 -7.87 -2.29
N ASP A 15 3.17 -8.80 -1.47
CA ASP A 15 2.83 -10.16 -1.91
C ASP A 15 1.67 -10.13 -2.90
N GLY A 16 0.65 -9.30 -2.62
CA GLY A 16 -0.47 -9.08 -3.54
C GLY A 16 0.01 -8.54 -4.88
N CYS A 17 0.86 -7.51 -4.87
CA CYS A 17 1.39 -6.91 -6.09
C CYS A 17 2.21 -7.90 -6.92
N GLN A 18 3.11 -8.66 -6.29
CA GLN A 18 3.92 -9.66 -6.98
C GLN A 18 3.08 -10.80 -7.56
N ALA A 19 2.09 -11.30 -6.81
CA ALA A 19 1.18 -12.34 -7.27
C ALA A 19 0.37 -11.86 -8.49
N MET A 20 -0.15 -10.63 -8.45
CA MET A 20 -0.90 -10.04 -9.55
C MET A 20 -0.03 -9.74 -10.77
N GLN A 21 1.19 -9.23 -10.57
CA GLN A 21 2.12 -8.97 -11.66
C GLN A 21 2.52 -10.27 -12.36
N SER A 22 2.68 -11.36 -11.60
CA SER A 22 2.96 -12.69 -12.14
C SER A 22 1.78 -13.23 -12.96
N TYR A 23 0.55 -13.03 -12.50
CA TYR A 23 -0.65 -13.42 -13.24
C TYR A 23 -0.85 -12.62 -14.52
N ASN A 24 -0.69 -11.29 -14.49
CA ASN A 24 -0.84 -10.46 -15.68
C ASN A 24 0.15 -10.83 -16.80
N LYS A 25 1.36 -11.30 -16.44
CA LYS A 25 2.38 -11.73 -17.41
C LYS A 25 2.08 -13.11 -18.00
N SER A 26 1.63 -14.05 -17.17
CA SER A 26 1.29 -15.40 -17.62
C SER A 26 0.24 -16.03 -16.71
N PRO A 27 -1.05 -15.92 -17.04
CA PRO A 27 -2.14 -16.35 -16.16
C PRO A 27 -2.21 -17.87 -15.95
N LEU A 28 -1.65 -18.66 -16.86
CA LEU A 28 -1.63 -20.13 -16.78
C LEU A 28 -0.40 -20.69 -16.05
N SER A 29 0.69 -19.92 -15.94
CA SER A 29 1.92 -20.34 -15.26
C SER A 29 2.23 -19.48 -14.03
N SER A 30 1.23 -18.75 -13.52
CA SER A 30 1.39 -17.86 -12.38
C SER A 30 1.40 -18.62 -11.06
N SER A 31 1.98 -18.01 -10.02
CA SER A 31 1.87 -18.52 -8.64
C SER A 31 0.41 -18.61 -8.16
N ILE A 32 -0.48 -17.78 -8.68
CA ILE A 32 -1.93 -17.83 -8.37
C ILE A 32 -2.55 -19.13 -8.88
N THR A 33 -2.15 -19.61 -10.06
CA THR A 33 -2.61 -20.88 -10.61
C THR A 33 -2.13 -22.05 -9.74
N HIS A 34 -0.93 -21.95 -9.15
CA HIS A 34 -0.43 -22.93 -8.19
C HIS A 34 -1.13 -22.87 -6.82
N LEU A 35 -1.51 -21.68 -6.37
CA LEU A 35 -2.24 -21.48 -5.11
C LEU A 35 -3.73 -21.88 -5.24
N LEU A 36 -4.30 -21.76 -6.43
CA LEU A 36 -5.72 -22.02 -6.72
C LEU A 36 -5.88 -22.91 -7.96
N PRO A 37 -5.40 -24.17 -7.92
CA PRO A 37 -5.27 -25.05 -9.08
C PRO A 37 -6.60 -25.49 -9.72
N CYS A 38 -7.74 -25.18 -9.08
CA CYS A 38 -9.07 -25.58 -9.56
C CYS A 38 -9.92 -24.42 -10.08
N LEU A 39 -9.37 -23.20 -10.22
CA LEU A 39 -10.13 -22.07 -10.74
C LEU A 39 -10.09 -22.00 -12.26
N THR A 40 -11.26 -21.87 -12.88
CA THR A 40 -11.36 -21.48 -14.28
C THR A 40 -10.77 -20.08 -14.49
N PRO A 41 -10.28 -19.74 -15.70
CA PRO A 41 -9.71 -18.41 -15.97
C PRO A 41 -10.63 -17.24 -15.60
N GLN A 42 -11.95 -17.43 -15.74
CA GLN A 42 -12.97 -16.46 -15.34
C GLN A 42 -12.99 -16.25 -13.82
N ARG A 43 -13.03 -17.31 -13.02
CA ARG A 43 -12.99 -17.19 -11.56
C ARG A 43 -11.65 -16.67 -11.06
N ALA A 44 -10.54 -17.01 -11.72
CA ALA A 44 -9.24 -16.43 -11.39
C ALA A 44 -9.25 -14.91 -11.57
N THR A 45 -9.88 -14.42 -12.64
CA THR A 45 -10.06 -12.99 -12.92
C THR A 45 -10.95 -12.30 -11.89
N GLU A 46 -12.04 -12.94 -11.45
CA GLU A 46 -12.90 -12.44 -10.37
C GLU A 46 -12.16 -12.35 -9.03
N VAL A 47 -11.42 -13.40 -8.67
CA VAL A 47 -10.60 -13.43 -7.45
C VAL A 47 -9.54 -12.33 -7.48
N LEU A 48 -8.89 -12.12 -8.63
CA LEU A 48 -7.92 -11.03 -8.82
C LEU A 48 -8.55 -9.66 -8.66
N SER A 49 -9.74 -9.43 -9.24
CA SER A 49 -10.48 -8.19 -9.03
C SER A 49 -10.79 -7.96 -7.54
N GLY A 50 -11.20 -9.01 -6.84
CA GLY A 50 -11.42 -8.98 -5.39
C GLY A 50 -10.16 -8.61 -4.60
N VAL A 51 -9.01 -9.20 -4.95
CA VAL A 51 -7.72 -8.89 -4.30
C VAL A 51 -7.29 -7.44 -4.56
N LYS A 52 -7.41 -6.95 -5.79
CA LYS A 52 -7.12 -5.55 -6.14
C LYS A 52 -7.97 -4.58 -5.32
N LYS A 53 -9.26 -4.87 -5.20
CA LYS A 53 -10.21 -4.08 -4.40
C LYS A 53 -9.86 -4.09 -2.91
N ALA A 54 -9.47 -5.23 -2.36
CA ALA A 54 -9.05 -5.34 -0.97
C ALA A 54 -7.80 -4.49 -0.69
N ILE A 55 -6.78 -4.56 -1.56
CA ILE A 55 -5.56 -3.76 -1.45
C ILE A 55 -5.88 -2.27 -1.49
N LYS A 56 -6.68 -1.83 -2.46
CA LYS A 56 -7.14 -0.43 -2.52
C LYS A 56 -7.87 0.03 -1.28
N THR A 57 -8.73 -0.82 -0.72
CA THR A 57 -9.46 -0.49 0.52
C THR A 57 -8.51 -0.28 1.69
N VAL A 58 -7.51 -1.15 1.82
CA VAL A 58 -6.48 -1.04 2.87
C VAL A 58 -5.63 0.22 2.70
N ILE A 59 -5.19 0.50 1.47
CA ILE A 59 -4.41 1.71 1.15
C ILE A 59 -5.24 2.97 1.44
N HIS A 60 -6.49 3.02 0.98
CA HIS A 60 -7.39 4.15 1.21
C HIS A 60 -7.63 4.38 2.71
N GLY A 61 -7.93 3.32 3.47
CA GLY A 61 -8.09 3.42 4.93
C GLY A 61 -6.82 3.93 5.61
N SER A 62 -5.65 3.43 5.20
CA SER A 62 -4.36 3.87 5.75
C SER A 62 -4.06 5.34 5.40
N ASN A 63 -4.36 5.77 4.17
CA ASN A 63 -4.19 7.15 3.73
C ASN A 63 -5.12 8.12 4.46
N SER A 64 -6.34 7.69 4.79
CA SER A 64 -7.23 8.48 5.66
C SER A 64 -6.64 8.70 7.06
N TRP A 65 -5.95 7.70 7.63
CA TRP A 65 -5.23 7.88 8.89
C TRP A 65 -4.02 8.82 8.75
N VAL A 66 -3.30 8.74 7.63
CA VAL A 66 -2.21 9.69 7.29
C VAL A 66 -2.73 11.12 7.24
N ASP A 67 -3.91 11.36 6.65
CA ASP A 67 -4.53 12.69 6.64
C ASP A 67 -4.81 13.22 8.05
N VAL A 68 -5.35 12.36 8.93
CA VAL A 68 -5.60 12.72 10.33
C VAL A 68 -4.30 13.08 11.05
N LEU A 69 -3.24 12.29 10.86
CA LEU A 69 -1.92 12.55 11.46
C LEU A 69 -1.33 13.87 10.96
N ASN A 70 -1.31 14.08 9.64
CA ASN A 70 -0.81 15.30 9.03
C ASN A 70 -1.60 16.55 9.47
N MET A 71 -2.91 16.42 9.66
CA MET A 71 -3.75 17.49 10.18
C MET A 71 -3.44 17.80 11.66
N GLN A 72 -3.17 16.78 12.48
CA GLN A 72 -2.76 16.97 13.88
C GLN A 72 -1.38 17.64 13.98
N GLU A 73 -0.41 17.20 13.18
CA GLU A 73 0.92 17.80 13.11
C GLU A 73 0.85 19.27 12.69
N ARG A 74 0.07 19.62 11.66
CA ARG A 74 -0.14 21.02 11.27
C ARG A 74 -0.69 21.87 12.42
N LYS A 75 -1.69 21.37 13.16
CA LYS A 75 -2.25 22.07 14.33
C LYS A 75 -1.22 22.24 15.45
N LEU A 76 -0.36 21.25 15.68
CA LEU A 76 0.70 21.32 16.69
C LEU A 76 1.75 22.38 16.32
N VAL A 77 2.16 22.42 15.06
CA VAL A 77 3.10 23.41 14.51
C VAL A 77 2.54 24.83 14.62
N GLU A 78 1.28 25.04 14.24
CA GLU A 78 0.60 26.33 14.38
C GLU A 78 0.51 26.76 15.86
N ARG A 79 0.17 25.83 16.76
CA ARG A 79 0.04 26.12 18.19
C ARG A 79 1.37 26.47 18.84
N HIS A 80 2.46 25.79 18.46
CA HIS A 80 3.77 25.92 19.12
C HIS A 80 4.79 26.77 18.35
N ARG A 81 4.39 27.37 17.21
CA ARG A 81 5.29 28.10 16.29
C ARG A 81 6.54 27.30 15.92
N LEU A 82 6.38 25.98 15.75
CA LEU A 82 7.47 25.14 15.25
C LEU A 82 7.72 25.47 13.78
N SER A 83 8.96 25.34 13.32
CA SER A 83 9.34 25.79 11.98
C SER A 83 9.00 24.80 10.86
N HIS A 84 8.79 23.51 11.17
CA HIS A 84 8.59 22.49 10.14
C HIS A 84 7.61 21.38 10.58
N PRO A 85 6.46 21.19 9.90
CA PRO A 85 5.63 20.01 10.10
C PRO A 85 6.32 18.76 9.56
N THR A 86 6.35 17.69 10.36
CA THR A 86 6.67 16.36 9.85
C THR A 86 5.46 15.85 9.08
N ILE A 87 5.55 15.81 7.76
CA ILE A 87 4.48 15.30 6.89
C ILE A 87 4.77 13.83 6.60
N VAL A 88 3.81 12.97 6.92
CA VAL A 88 3.82 11.57 6.51
C VAL A 88 3.27 11.49 5.09
N PRO A 89 4.02 10.92 4.13
CA PRO A 89 3.52 10.75 2.77
C PRO A 89 2.42 9.69 2.74
N HIS A 90 1.48 9.84 1.81
CA HIS A 90 0.49 8.80 1.52
C HIS A 90 1.15 7.56 0.94
N ILE A 91 0.56 6.41 1.18
CA ILE A 91 0.93 5.15 0.55
C ILE A 91 0.51 5.20 -0.91
N CYS A 92 1.42 4.83 -1.80
CA CYS A 92 1.12 4.70 -3.23
C CYS A 92 0.06 3.60 -3.49
N ASP A 93 -0.93 3.94 -4.33
CA ASP A 93 -1.84 2.97 -4.95
C ASP A 93 -1.31 2.60 -6.35
N PRO A 94 -0.74 1.39 -6.53
CA PRO A 94 -0.18 0.99 -7.82
C PRO A 94 -1.25 0.63 -8.86
N TYR A 95 -2.55 0.75 -8.56
CA TYR A 95 -3.65 0.32 -9.43
C TYR A 95 -4.61 1.45 -9.79
N GLY A 96 -5.03 1.47 -11.06
CA GLY A 96 -6.06 2.34 -11.62
C GLY A 96 -7.46 2.14 -11.02
N PRO A 97 -8.45 2.95 -11.40
CA PRO A 97 -9.83 2.77 -10.96
C PRO A 97 -10.41 1.41 -11.39
N GLU A 98 -11.44 0.96 -10.67
CA GLU A 98 -12.27 -0.20 -11.08
C GLU A 98 -13.03 0.17 -12.38
N PRO A 99 -13.24 -0.77 -13.33
CA PRO A 99 -12.87 -2.19 -13.32
C PRO A 99 -11.52 -2.52 -13.96
N GLU A 100 -10.90 -1.56 -14.65
CA GLU A 100 -9.75 -1.85 -15.51
C GLU A 100 -8.46 -2.11 -14.72
N PHE A 101 -8.32 -1.52 -13.51
CA PHE A 101 -7.19 -1.73 -12.58
C PHE A 101 -5.84 -1.89 -13.29
N ILE A 102 -5.53 -0.91 -14.14
CA ILE A 102 -4.27 -0.85 -14.90
C ILE A 102 -3.17 -0.41 -13.93
N PRO A 103 -1.96 -0.98 -13.98
CA PRO A 103 -0.84 -0.47 -13.20
C PRO A 103 -0.63 1.03 -13.44
N MET A 104 -0.47 1.82 -12.38
CA MET A 104 -0.18 3.25 -12.47
C MET A 104 1.15 3.56 -11.79
N GLU A 105 1.85 4.55 -12.33
CA GLU A 105 3.06 5.08 -11.69
C GLU A 105 2.68 5.92 -10.47
N CYS A 106 3.40 5.68 -9.36
CA CYS A 106 3.22 6.45 -8.12
C CYS A 106 3.67 7.89 -8.31
N SER A 107 2.96 8.83 -7.69
CA SER A 107 3.44 10.20 -7.60
C SER A 107 4.72 10.29 -6.76
N PRO A 108 5.68 11.18 -7.07
CA PRO A 108 6.85 11.42 -6.23
C PRO A 108 6.53 11.86 -4.80
N ALA A 109 5.30 12.35 -4.56
CA ALA A 109 4.83 12.74 -3.23
C ALA A 109 4.27 11.55 -2.41
N GLU A 110 4.15 10.37 -3.01
CA GLU A 110 3.68 9.16 -2.36
C GLU A 110 4.85 8.27 -1.94
N GLY A 111 4.73 7.69 -0.76
CA GLY A 111 5.65 6.71 -0.24
C GLY A 111 5.33 5.33 -0.81
N SER A 112 6.36 4.66 -1.32
CA SER A 112 6.32 3.22 -1.51
C SER A 112 6.86 2.52 -0.27
N PHE A 113 6.26 1.39 0.13
CA PHE A 113 6.74 0.60 1.27
C PHE A 113 8.17 0.06 1.10
N VAL A 114 8.78 0.21 -0.09
CA VAL A 114 10.14 -0.27 -0.40
C VAL A 114 11.26 0.63 0.18
N GLN A 115 10.94 1.80 0.74
CA GLN A 115 11.92 2.61 1.47
C GLN A 115 11.39 3.04 2.84
N PHE A 116 11.78 2.30 3.87
CA PHE A 116 11.85 2.88 5.21
C PHE A 116 13.32 3.08 5.57
N VAL A 117 13.66 4.35 5.76
CA VAL A 117 14.92 4.75 6.38
C VAL A 117 14.89 4.22 7.81
N GLU A 118 15.96 3.51 8.16
CA GLU A 118 16.22 2.99 9.49
C GLU A 118 16.06 4.14 10.51
N VAL A 119 15.07 4.05 11.41
CA VAL A 119 15.01 4.98 12.53
C VAL A 119 16.15 4.61 13.46
N SER A 120 17.28 5.31 13.33
CA SER A 120 18.35 5.26 14.31
C SER A 120 17.80 5.80 15.62
N ILE A 121 17.38 4.90 16.50
CA ILE A 121 17.13 5.21 17.91
C ILE A 121 18.50 5.60 18.47
N SER A 122 18.76 6.91 18.59
CA SER A 122 19.88 7.41 19.38
C SER A 122 19.67 6.88 20.79
N LYS A 123 20.48 5.89 21.18
CA LYS A 123 20.61 5.52 22.58
C LYS A 123 21.06 6.77 23.33
N TYR A 124 20.41 6.99 24.46
CA TYR A 124 20.89 7.85 25.52
C TYR A 124 22.36 7.55 25.81
N ASP A 125 23.20 8.59 25.78
CA ASP A 125 24.38 8.72 26.63
C ASP A 125 24.18 9.94 27.53
#